data_AF-A0A7M5UZ42-F1
#
_entry.id   AF-A0A7M5UZ42-F1
#
_cell.length_a   1.000
_cell.length_b   1.000
_cell.length_c   1.000
_cell.angle_alpha   90.00
_cell.angle_beta   90.00
_cell.angle_gamma   90.00
#
_symmetry.space_group_name_H-M   'P 1'
#
loop_
_entity.id
_entity.type
_entity.pdbx_description
1 polymer ?
#
loop_
_entity_poly.entity_id
_entity_poly.type
_entity_poly.pdbx_seq_one_letter_code
_entity_poly.pdbx_strand_id
1 'polypeptide(L)'
;MSQRNLEDPILIFKKIINPSKNPLLSIAIDHFHIQLDNLPTDLIPTVTYVVENHLNHDIKKIKQDTDGTVIYKLKGMVGLHGEETWQFVQKLHEILYNNHYTTFGHIPLRAYKCFDLLFFQHSTTIFDQELFTMYLLHGDTIELENSNHVINNAMVEVISEAWKGGIQKQSEDGARFKLKLKGYPFSTLNEMECLATDSLFANILEQLVSVGYSIDCSFTQIKFDKRIIFKRQKPVHRAKFMCLNTKFHCVRLVNAPDEIKEATEAMVKEMKLDMKKIKRDTPGCSLDMRFKNRGIWEQLEGHDTYVARSLLVALLGKYTELQYQFILSAELTEKQGEGSSSWFFMYDNEQVTAKHQLKVESQSRSPSPNRHSVHNSPRHSPRSHHHHHRSRSPRQSPRVQRTIHNGNTDAIKPFSGSERHLLPSALVSEPPPSYEEATKNC
;
A
#
# COMPACT_ATOMS: atom_id res chain seq x y z
N MET A 1 -30.88 12.32 30.39
CA MET A 1 -29.73 12.30 29.47
C MET A 1 -28.48 12.65 30.27
N SER A 2 -27.69 11.65 30.67
CA SER A 2 -26.44 11.87 31.41
C SER A 2 -25.33 12.18 30.43
N GLN A 3 -24.70 13.36 30.54
CA GLN A 3 -23.42 13.64 29.89
C GLN A 3 -22.39 12.67 30.45
N ARG A 4 -22.06 11.62 29.70
CA ARG A 4 -20.86 10.82 29.97
C ARG A 4 -19.70 11.59 29.38
N ASN A 5 -18.75 11.95 30.24
CA ASN A 5 -17.43 12.38 29.82
C ASN A 5 -16.82 11.24 29.01
N LEU A 6 -16.80 11.39 27.68
CA LEU A 6 -15.97 10.59 26.80
C LEU A 6 -14.54 11.00 27.11
N GLU A 7 -13.84 10.20 27.91
CA GLU A 7 -12.39 10.30 28.01
C GLU A 7 -11.82 9.97 26.62
N ASP A 8 -11.11 10.93 26.04
CA ASP A 8 -10.43 10.76 24.76
C ASP A 8 -9.54 9.49 24.81
N PRO A 9 -9.50 8.66 23.75
CA PRO A 9 -8.65 7.49 23.74
C PRO A 9 -7.17 7.90 23.89
N ILE A 10 -6.61 7.70 25.08
CA ILE A 10 -5.19 7.92 25.35
C ILE A 10 -4.41 6.74 24.75
N LEU A 11 -3.81 6.96 23.59
CA LEU A 11 -2.76 6.08 23.08
C LEU A 11 -1.50 6.30 23.94
N ILE A 12 -1.26 5.41 24.90
CA ILE A 12 -0.05 5.42 25.72
C ILE A 12 1.08 4.77 24.90
N PHE A 13 1.84 5.58 24.16
CA PHE A 13 3.15 5.14 23.68
C PHE A 13 4.16 5.28 24.81
N LYS A 14 4.69 4.15 25.28
CA LYS A 14 5.79 4.17 26.27
C LYS A 14 7.03 4.73 25.58
N LYS A 15 7.44 5.95 25.93
CA LYS A 15 8.72 6.56 25.52
C LYS A 15 9.83 5.55 25.80
N ILE A 16 10.46 5.00 24.76
CA ILE A 16 11.67 4.21 24.93
C ILE A 16 12.78 5.22 25.23
N ILE A 17 13.14 5.36 26.51
CA ILE A 17 14.06 6.38 27.05
C ILE A 17 15.53 6.07 26.68
N ASN A 18 15.81 5.45 25.53
CA ASN A 18 17.19 5.22 25.09
C ASN A 18 17.35 5.06 23.57
N PRO A 19 17.14 6.11 22.76
CA PRO A 19 17.39 6.08 21.32
C PRO A 19 18.83 6.51 21.03
N SER A 20 19.84 5.94 21.68
CA SER A 20 21.23 6.44 21.58
C SER A 20 21.93 6.16 20.25
N LYS A 21 21.21 5.68 19.21
CA LYS A 21 21.80 5.48 17.87
C LYS A 21 20.98 5.99 16.70
N ASN A 22 19.64 6.11 16.79
CA ASN A 22 18.79 6.66 15.74
C ASN A 22 17.51 7.23 16.38
N PRO A 23 17.40 8.54 16.62
CA PRO A 23 16.17 9.12 17.17
C PRO A 23 15.02 8.96 16.17
N LEU A 24 13.89 8.44 16.66
CA LEU A 24 12.64 8.44 15.92
C LEU A 24 12.06 9.87 15.97
N LEU A 25 11.93 10.50 14.81
CA LEU A 25 11.26 11.78 14.65
C LEU A 25 9.78 11.52 14.44
N SER A 26 8.91 12.18 15.20
CA SER A 26 7.46 12.18 14.92
C SER A 26 6.99 13.56 14.52
N ILE A 27 6.02 13.60 13.62
CA ILE A 27 5.38 14.82 13.14
C ILE A 27 3.88 14.61 13.25
N ALA A 28 3.25 15.42 14.08
CA ALA A 28 1.81 15.49 14.24
C ALA A 28 1.32 16.80 13.63
N ILE A 29 0.39 16.71 12.69
CA ILE A 29 -0.20 17.89 12.03
C ILE A 29 -1.68 17.92 12.42
N ASP A 30 -2.10 18.99 13.11
CA ASP A 30 -3.49 19.27 13.45
C ASP A 30 -3.96 20.61 12.86
N HIS A 31 -5.24 20.92 13.04
CA HIS A 31 -5.88 22.13 12.52
C HIS A 31 -5.22 23.45 12.96
N PHE A 32 -4.51 23.48 14.07
CA PHE A 32 -3.96 24.69 14.70
C PHE A 32 -2.48 24.55 15.06
N HIS A 33 -1.92 23.34 14.99
CA HIS A 33 -0.56 23.04 15.41
C HIS A 33 0.14 22.08 14.46
N ILE A 34 1.43 22.32 14.26
CA ILE A 34 2.38 21.29 13.82
C ILE A 34 3.31 21.02 14.98
N GLN A 35 3.32 19.78 15.46
CA GLN A 35 4.21 19.33 16.52
C GLN A 35 5.23 18.37 15.93
N LEU A 36 6.51 18.63 16.17
CA LEU A 36 7.61 17.74 15.80
C LEU A 36 8.35 17.33 17.05
N ASP A 37 8.41 16.03 17.31
CA ASP A 37 9.13 15.49 18.47
C ASP A 37 10.46 14.90 18.03
N ASN A 38 11.52 15.18 18.80
CA ASN A 38 12.89 14.73 18.52
C ASN A 38 13.48 15.28 17.20
N LEU A 39 13.10 16.51 16.80
CA LEU A 39 13.68 17.16 15.62
C LEU A 39 15.12 17.62 15.95
N PRO A 40 16.14 17.23 15.15
CA PRO A 40 17.50 17.73 15.32
C PRO A 40 17.55 19.26 15.25
N THR A 41 18.33 19.87 16.15
CA THR A 41 18.39 21.33 16.28
C THR A 41 18.85 22.03 15.01
N ASP A 42 19.72 21.39 14.23
CA ASP A 42 20.21 21.85 12.94
C ASP A 42 19.15 21.80 11.82
N LEU A 43 18.11 20.97 11.95
CA LEU A 43 16.99 20.93 11.01
C LEU A 43 15.88 21.93 11.34
N ILE A 44 15.84 22.49 12.55
CA ILE A 44 14.80 23.44 12.96
C ILE A 44 14.68 24.64 12.01
N PRO A 45 15.76 25.32 11.58
CA PRO A 45 15.64 26.46 10.67
C PRO A 45 15.04 26.05 9.32
N THR A 46 15.48 24.92 8.77
CA THR A 46 15.01 24.41 7.48
C THR A 46 13.53 24.00 7.53
N VAL A 47 13.13 23.28 8.58
CA VAL A 47 11.72 22.93 8.78
C VAL A 47 10.87 24.18 9.00
N THR A 48 11.35 25.14 9.77
CA THR A 48 10.66 26.42 10.00
C THR A 48 10.41 27.13 8.67
N TYR A 49 11.42 27.20 7.80
CA TYR A 49 11.27 27.74 6.45
C TYR A 49 10.18 27.02 5.65
N VAL A 50 10.10 25.70 5.73
CA VAL A 50 9.05 24.93 5.03
C VAL A 50 7.66 25.27 5.58
N VAL A 51 7.51 25.32 6.90
CA VAL A 51 6.23 25.68 7.54
C VAL A 51 5.80 27.09 7.10
N GLU A 52 6.71 28.05 7.10
CA GLU A 52 6.42 29.45 6.73
C GLU A 52 6.06 29.63 5.26
N ASN A 53 6.74 28.91 4.35
CA ASN A 53 6.61 29.17 2.91
C ASN A 53 5.63 28.24 2.20
N HIS A 54 5.34 27.05 2.74
CA HIS A 54 4.49 26.06 2.07
C HIS A 54 3.13 25.84 2.74
N LEU A 55 2.96 26.23 4.01
CA LEU A 55 1.67 26.07 4.68
C LEU A 55 0.73 27.27 4.48
N ASN A 56 1.17 28.35 3.80
CA ASN A 56 0.40 29.58 3.53
C ASN A 56 -0.39 30.13 4.76
N HIS A 57 0.14 29.91 5.96
CA HIS A 57 -0.48 30.31 7.22
C HIS A 57 0.54 31.05 8.08
N ASP A 58 0.13 32.18 8.66
CA ASP A 58 1.01 32.89 9.60
C ASP A 58 1.29 32.00 10.82
N ILE A 59 2.56 31.87 11.20
CA ILE A 59 2.93 31.26 12.46
C ILE A 59 2.62 32.26 13.58
N LYS A 60 1.68 31.90 14.46
CA LYS A 60 1.33 32.71 15.63
C LYS A 60 2.40 32.63 16.72
N LYS A 61 2.97 31.45 16.92
CA LYS A 61 3.98 31.20 17.96
C LYS A 61 4.75 29.94 17.66
N ILE A 62 6.07 29.98 17.85
CA ILE A 62 6.92 28.80 17.93
C ILE A 62 7.21 28.55 19.41
N LYS A 63 6.96 27.34 19.89
CA LYS A 63 7.39 26.88 21.21
C LYS A 63 8.39 25.75 21.00
N GLN A 64 9.59 25.92 21.55
CA GLN A 64 10.58 24.86 21.61
C GLN A 64 10.71 24.43 23.07
N ASP A 65 10.47 23.15 23.34
CA ASP A 65 10.62 22.57 24.67
C ASP A 65 12.03 21.97 24.84
N THR A 66 12.44 21.78 26.08
CA THR A 66 13.79 21.29 26.44
C THR A 66 14.05 19.85 26.00
N ASP A 67 13.01 19.11 25.63
CA ASP A 67 13.08 17.73 25.18
C ASP A 67 13.25 17.59 23.65
N GLY A 68 13.45 18.70 22.94
CA GLY A 68 13.59 18.71 21.48
C GLY A 68 12.26 18.72 20.73
N THR A 69 11.14 18.95 21.43
CA THR A 69 9.84 19.15 20.80
C THR A 69 9.72 20.58 20.26
N VAL A 70 9.30 20.71 19.01
CA VAL A 70 9.00 21.99 18.36
C VAL A 70 7.52 22.03 18.02
N ILE A 71 6.81 23.03 18.53
CA ILE A 71 5.38 23.24 18.28
C ILE A 71 5.20 24.57 17.55
N TYR A 72 4.73 24.49 16.31
CA TYR A 72 4.27 25.63 15.53
C TYR A 72 2.78 25.81 15.78
N LYS A 73 2.41 26.92 16.43
CA LYS A 73 1.01 27.33 16.54
C LYS A 73 0.65 28.21 15.36
N LEU A 74 -0.38 27.81 14.64
CA LEU A 74 -0.78 28.43 13.37
C LEU A 74 -1.90 29.45 13.60
N LYS A 75 -1.96 30.46 12.73
CA LYS A 75 -3.00 31.47 12.75
C LYS A 75 -4.17 31.00 11.90
N GLY A 76 -5.22 30.54 12.58
CA GLY A 76 -6.41 30.01 11.94
C GLY A 76 -6.37 28.50 11.80
N MET A 77 -7.41 27.96 11.17
CA MET A 77 -7.55 26.54 10.92
C MET A 77 -6.80 26.19 9.64
N VAL A 78 -5.77 25.35 9.73
CA VAL A 78 -5.23 24.67 8.55
C VAL A 78 -6.31 23.74 8.06
N GLY A 79 -6.75 24.00 6.83
CA GLY A 79 -7.43 22.97 6.08
C GLY A 79 -6.42 21.87 5.84
N LEU A 80 -6.37 20.85 6.71
CA LEU A 80 -5.57 19.62 6.52
C LEU A 80 -5.89 18.91 5.20
N HIS A 81 -6.95 19.38 4.54
CA HIS A 81 -7.58 18.89 3.35
C HIS A 81 -7.19 19.67 2.08
N GLY A 82 -6.41 20.76 2.17
CA GLY A 82 -6.04 21.60 1.03
C GLY A 82 -4.74 21.20 0.34
N GLU A 83 -4.60 21.51 -0.95
CA GLU A 83 -3.37 21.29 -1.76
C GLU A 83 -2.10 21.85 -1.08
N GLU A 84 -2.23 22.97 -0.35
CA GLU A 84 -1.14 23.59 0.42
C GLU A 84 -0.59 22.67 1.53
N THR A 85 -1.47 22.00 2.28
CA THR A 85 -1.02 21.05 3.33
C THR A 85 -0.23 19.91 2.73
N TRP A 86 -0.62 19.47 1.53
CA TRP A 86 0.13 18.42 0.86
C TRP A 86 1.48 18.90 0.36
N GLN A 87 1.55 20.05 -0.31
CA GLN A 87 2.81 20.62 -0.75
C GLN A 87 3.77 20.79 0.43
N PHE A 88 3.23 21.20 1.58
CA PHE A 88 3.95 21.20 2.85
C PHE A 88 4.46 19.80 3.26
N VAL A 89 3.59 18.79 3.34
CA VAL A 89 3.99 17.41 3.71
C VAL A 89 5.04 16.85 2.77
N GLN A 90 4.88 17.05 1.46
CA GLN A 90 5.81 16.59 0.45
C GLN A 90 7.16 17.30 0.57
N LYS A 91 7.18 18.62 0.78
CA LYS A 91 8.42 19.36 0.96
C LYS A 91 9.13 19.00 2.27
N LEU A 92 8.36 18.80 3.33
CA LEU A 92 8.86 18.33 4.62
C LEU A 92 9.48 16.94 4.48
N HIS A 93 8.78 16.04 3.78
CA HIS A 93 9.27 14.70 3.46
C HIS A 93 10.58 14.75 2.68
N GLU A 94 10.64 15.54 1.60
CA GLU A 94 11.84 15.74 0.80
C GLU A 94 13.03 16.25 1.63
N ILE A 95 12.82 17.24 2.50
CA ILE A 95 13.89 17.78 3.35
C ILE A 95 14.35 16.75 4.38
N LEU A 96 13.44 16.07 5.05
CA LEU A 96 13.79 15.02 6.00
C LEU A 96 14.55 13.89 5.29
N TYR A 97 14.06 13.49 4.12
CA TYR A 97 14.69 12.50 3.27
C TYR A 97 16.13 12.89 2.88
N ASN A 98 16.34 14.13 2.43
CA ASN A 98 17.66 14.68 2.09
C ASN A 98 18.60 14.77 3.32
N ASN A 99 18.04 14.78 4.53
CA ASN A 99 18.77 14.71 5.79
C ASN A 99 18.75 13.30 6.40
N HIS A 100 18.60 12.29 5.55
CA HIS A 100 18.70 10.88 5.88
C HIS A 100 17.59 10.35 6.81
N TYR A 101 16.45 11.01 6.88
CA TYR A 101 15.26 10.51 7.57
C TYR A 101 14.33 9.80 6.59
N THR A 102 14.10 8.51 6.79
CA THR A 102 13.14 7.72 6.00
C THR A 102 11.84 7.57 6.76
N THR A 103 10.69 7.60 6.08
CA THR A 103 9.41 7.33 6.75
C THR A 103 9.41 5.89 7.26
N PHE A 104 9.13 5.77 8.55
CA PHE A 104 9.03 4.52 9.28
C PHE A 104 7.57 4.05 9.38
N GLY A 105 6.64 5.00 9.46
CA GLY A 105 5.22 4.68 9.56
C GLY A 105 4.34 5.91 9.47
N HIS A 106 3.09 5.67 9.13
CA HIS A 106 2.03 6.66 9.13
C HIS A 106 0.81 6.09 9.86
N ILE A 107 0.25 6.87 10.77
CA ILE A 107 -0.99 6.52 11.47
C ILE A 107 -2.00 7.64 11.22
N PRO A 108 -3.03 7.40 10.38
CA PRO A 108 -4.13 8.34 10.24
C PRO A 108 -5.03 8.24 11.49
N LEU A 109 -4.96 9.21 12.41
CA LEU A 109 -5.79 9.22 13.60
C LEU A 109 -7.14 9.87 13.30
N ARG A 110 -8.15 9.07 12.96
CA ARG A 110 -9.56 9.48 12.69
C ARG A 110 -10.34 9.99 13.92
N ALA A 111 -9.69 10.57 14.92
CA ALA A 111 -10.39 11.20 16.05
C ALA A 111 -10.95 12.57 15.65
N TYR A 112 -11.98 13.07 16.31
CA TYR A 112 -12.80 14.27 15.97
C TYR A 112 -12.04 15.62 15.77
N LYS A 113 -10.70 15.61 15.79
CA LYS A 113 -9.75 16.74 15.62
C LYS A 113 -8.44 16.26 14.94
N CYS A 114 -8.55 15.43 13.89
CA CYS A 114 -7.54 14.49 13.38
C CYS A 114 -6.10 15.00 13.29
N PHE A 115 -5.18 14.12 13.70
CA PHE A 115 -3.73 14.23 13.53
C PHE A 115 -3.30 13.17 12.51
N ASP A 116 -2.63 13.56 11.42
CA ASP A 116 -1.77 12.60 10.71
C ASP A 116 -0.47 12.52 11.48
N LEU A 117 -0.15 11.33 12.00
CA LEU A 117 1.09 11.11 12.72
C LEU A 117 2.08 10.39 11.80
N LEU A 118 3.14 11.10 11.46
CA LEU A 118 4.23 10.59 10.64
C LEU A 118 5.43 10.29 11.51
N PHE A 119 5.98 9.10 11.31
CA PHE A 119 7.19 8.67 11.98
C PHE A 119 8.31 8.57 10.96
N PHE A 120 9.46 9.13 11.31
CA PHE A 120 10.67 9.10 10.53
C PHE A 120 11.79 8.50 11.35
N GLN A 121 12.60 7.68 10.71
CA GLN A 121 13.79 7.08 11.30
C GLN A 121 15.01 7.56 10.54
N HIS A 122 16.02 8.03 11.27
CA HIS A 122 17.32 8.33 10.69
C HIS A 122 17.97 7.04 10.16
N SER A 123 18.38 7.06 8.89
CA SER A 123 19.03 5.98 8.16
C SER A 123 20.45 6.40 7.82
N THR A 124 21.46 5.62 8.22
CA THR A 124 22.85 5.91 7.80
C THR A 124 23.14 5.54 6.35
N THR A 125 22.16 4.99 5.64
CA THR A 125 22.31 4.64 4.23
C THR A 125 21.96 5.84 3.38
N ILE A 126 22.96 6.39 2.68
CA ILE A 126 22.76 7.44 1.68
C ILE A 126 22.13 6.78 0.46
N PHE A 127 21.01 7.34 0.03
CA PHE A 127 20.27 6.83 -1.11
C PHE A 127 20.15 7.94 -2.15
N ASP A 128 20.66 7.72 -3.37
CA ASP A 128 20.26 8.48 -4.57
C ASP A 128 18.82 8.05 -4.89
N GLN A 129 17.85 8.59 -4.16
CA GLN A 129 16.48 8.13 -4.21
C GLN A 129 15.57 9.23 -4.73
N GLU A 130 15.16 9.02 -5.98
CA GLU A 130 14.07 9.73 -6.62
C GLU A 130 12.75 9.37 -5.92
N LEU A 131 12.01 10.41 -5.49
CA LEU A 131 10.66 10.30 -4.95
C LEU A 131 9.66 10.73 -6.03
N PHE A 132 8.53 10.02 -6.11
CA PHE A 132 7.38 10.51 -6.87
C PHE A 132 6.09 10.27 -6.08
N THR A 133 5.07 11.05 -6.38
CA THR A 133 3.76 10.94 -5.75
C THR A 133 2.75 10.42 -6.75
N MET A 134 1.97 9.42 -6.36
CA MET A 134 0.77 9.01 -7.07
C MET A 134 -0.48 9.50 -6.35
N TYR A 135 -1.37 10.11 -7.11
CA TYR A 135 -2.68 10.57 -6.71
C TYR A 135 -3.73 9.65 -7.32
N LEU A 136 -4.57 9.07 -6.48
CA LEU A 136 -5.81 8.44 -6.89
C LEU A 136 -6.90 9.46 -6.66
N LEU A 137 -7.23 10.20 -7.72
CA LEU A 137 -8.23 11.26 -7.69
C LEU A 137 -9.63 10.65 -7.79
N HIS A 138 -10.61 11.37 -7.25
CA HIS A 138 -12.01 10.96 -7.28
C HIS A 138 -12.49 10.52 -8.67
N GLY A 139 -13.24 9.42 -8.71
CA GLY A 139 -13.81 8.86 -9.91
C GLY A 139 -12.84 7.96 -10.67
N ASP A 140 -12.04 8.56 -11.54
CA ASP A 140 -11.44 7.85 -12.68
C ASP A 140 -10.03 8.29 -13.06
N THR A 141 -9.37 9.12 -12.26
CA THR A 141 -8.09 9.72 -12.65
C THR A 141 -6.96 9.30 -11.73
N ILE A 142 -5.84 8.88 -12.32
CA ILE A 142 -4.56 8.72 -11.65
C ILE A 142 -3.66 9.87 -12.11
N GLU A 143 -3.04 10.55 -11.17
CA GLU A 143 -2.04 11.58 -11.45
C GLU A 143 -0.72 11.19 -10.80
N LEU A 144 0.40 11.45 -11.48
CA LEU A 144 1.74 11.17 -11.03
C LEU A 144 2.51 12.49 -11.04
N GLU A 145 3.10 12.86 -9.93
CA GLU A 145 3.92 14.08 -9.81
C GLU A 145 5.35 13.73 -9.48
N ASN A 146 6.30 14.44 -10.13
CA ASN A 146 7.73 14.16 -10.07
C ASN A 146 8.07 12.73 -10.53
N SER A 147 7.26 12.19 -11.44
CA SER A 147 7.49 10.91 -12.08
C SER A 147 8.34 11.06 -13.34
N ASN A 148 9.16 10.07 -13.63
CA ASN A 148 9.93 10.01 -14.87
C ASN A 148 9.22 9.16 -15.94
N HIS A 149 9.76 9.19 -17.16
CA HIS A 149 9.21 8.44 -18.30
C HIS A 149 9.14 6.92 -18.08
N VAL A 150 10.03 6.34 -17.27
CA VAL A 150 10.01 4.90 -16.95
C VAL A 150 8.77 4.58 -16.13
N ILE A 151 8.48 5.37 -15.10
CA ILE A 151 7.28 5.24 -14.28
C ILE A 151 6.03 5.47 -15.14
N ASN A 152 6.00 6.53 -15.96
CA ASN A 152 4.84 6.87 -16.78
C ASN A 152 4.49 5.73 -17.75
N ASN A 153 5.48 5.19 -18.44
CA ASN A 153 5.30 4.07 -19.37
C ASN A 153 4.82 2.80 -18.65
N ALA A 154 5.42 2.48 -17.51
CA ALA A 154 5.03 1.33 -16.70
C ALA A 154 3.58 1.43 -16.22
N MET A 155 3.14 2.63 -15.83
CA MET A 155 1.75 2.90 -15.43
C MET A 155 0.78 2.77 -16.61
N VAL A 156 1.13 3.27 -17.79
CA VAL A 156 0.31 3.12 -19.00
C VAL A 156 0.12 1.64 -19.37
N GLU A 157 1.20 0.86 -19.35
CA GLU A 157 1.22 -0.58 -19.64
C GLU A 157 0.29 -1.34 -18.67
N VAL A 158 0.56 -1.25 -17.37
CA VAL A 158 -0.18 -2.03 -16.37
C VAL A 158 -1.66 -1.67 -16.31
N ILE A 159 -2.03 -0.40 -16.50
CA ILE A 159 -3.43 0.00 -16.51
C ILE A 159 -4.13 -0.53 -17.76
N SER A 160 -3.47 -0.50 -18.92
CA SER A 160 -4.05 -0.99 -20.17
C SER A 160 -4.34 -2.50 -20.12
N GLU A 161 -3.54 -3.24 -19.35
CA GLU A 161 -3.70 -4.69 -19.16
C GLU A 161 -4.69 -5.04 -18.03
N ALA A 162 -4.56 -4.38 -16.88
CA ALA A 162 -5.30 -4.76 -15.67
C ALA A 162 -6.69 -4.11 -15.57
N TRP A 163 -6.91 -2.97 -16.22
CA TRP A 163 -8.21 -2.30 -16.22
C TRP A 163 -8.96 -2.55 -17.53
N LYS A 164 -10.05 -3.32 -17.47
CA LYS A 164 -10.87 -3.68 -18.65
C LYS A 164 -11.38 -2.46 -19.44
N GLY A 165 -11.60 -1.33 -18.77
CA GLY A 165 -12.02 -0.08 -19.42
C GLY A 165 -10.90 0.59 -20.22
N GLY A 166 -9.64 0.32 -19.88
CA GLY A 166 -8.46 0.98 -20.42
C GLY A 166 -8.35 2.46 -20.04
N ILE A 167 -7.41 3.13 -20.69
CA ILE A 167 -7.13 4.55 -20.53
C ILE A 167 -7.99 5.34 -21.53
N GLN A 168 -8.76 6.31 -21.03
CA GLN A 168 -9.57 7.23 -21.83
C GLN A 168 -8.75 8.42 -22.33
N LYS A 169 -7.87 8.98 -21.50
CA LYS A 169 -7.05 10.15 -21.85
C LYS A 169 -5.72 10.13 -21.10
N GLN A 170 -4.68 10.59 -21.77
CA GLN A 170 -3.36 10.87 -21.19
C GLN A 170 -3.06 12.35 -21.37
N SER A 171 -2.43 12.97 -20.37
CA SER A 171 -1.95 14.36 -20.48
C SER A 171 -0.76 14.58 -19.57
N GLU A 172 0.15 15.44 -20.00
CA GLU A 172 1.34 15.83 -19.26
C GLU A 172 1.37 17.35 -19.15
N ASP A 173 1.58 17.86 -17.93
CA ASP A 173 1.64 19.29 -17.61
C ASP A 173 2.76 19.54 -16.60
N GLY A 174 3.91 20.02 -17.09
CA GLY A 174 5.11 20.21 -16.27
C GLY A 174 5.58 18.91 -15.63
N ALA A 175 5.56 18.85 -14.30
CA ALA A 175 5.97 17.68 -13.52
C ALA A 175 4.82 16.67 -13.28
N ARG A 176 3.64 16.90 -13.87
CA ARG A 176 2.42 16.11 -13.63
C ARG A 176 2.04 15.30 -14.85
N PHE A 177 1.94 13.99 -14.68
CA PHE A 177 1.45 13.04 -15.67
C PHE A 177 0.09 12.48 -15.24
N LYS A 178 -0.95 12.67 -16.05
CA LYS A 178 -2.33 12.31 -15.71
C LYS A 178 -2.88 11.26 -16.65
N LEU A 179 -3.53 10.25 -16.07
CA LEU A 179 -4.22 9.16 -16.73
C LEU A 179 -5.69 9.17 -16.32
N LYS A 180 -6.57 9.53 -17.24
CA LYS A 180 -8.02 9.37 -17.07
C LYS A 180 -8.42 7.99 -17.56
N LEU A 181 -9.06 7.20 -16.71
CA LEU A 181 -9.51 5.84 -16.97
C LEU A 181 -10.95 5.84 -17.46
N LYS A 182 -11.34 4.83 -18.24
CA LYS A 182 -12.74 4.65 -18.61
C LYS A 182 -13.52 4.00 -17.47
N GLY A 183 -14.64 4.60 -17.06
CA GLY A 183 -15.45 4.13 -15.92
C GLY A 183 -15.08 4.88 -14.64
N TYR A 184 -15.42 4.32 -13.47
CA TYR A 184 -15.18 4.98 -12.17
C TYR A 184 -14.51 4.03 -11.15
N PRO A 185 -13.26 3.58 -11.41
CA PRO A 185 -12.58 2.62 -10.54
C PRO A 185 -12.50 3.08 -9.07
N PHE A 186 -12.39 4.38 -8.81
CA PHE A 186 -12.18 4.90 -7.45
C PHE A 186 -13.47 5.36 -6.76
N SER A 187 -14.59 5.41 -7.47
CA SER A 187 -15.91 5.85 -6.94
C SER A 187 -17.02 4.85 -7.22
N THR A 188 -16.68 3.57 -7.26
CA THR A 188 -17.65 2.53 -7.58
C THR A 188 -18.48 2.09 -6.37
N LEU A 189 -19.79 1.94 -6.61
CA LEU A 189 -20.73 1.31 -5.68
C LEU A 189 -20.88 -0.20 -5.95
N ASN A 190 -20.38 -0.69 -7.09
CA ASN A 190 -20.51 -2.07 -7.52
C ASN A 190 -19.39 -2.92 -6.92
N GLU A 191 -19.79 -4.01 -6.27
CA GLU A 191 -18.88 -4.97 -5.67
C GLU A 191 -17.86 -5.58 -6.65
N MET A 192 -18.27 -5.83 -7.90
CA MET A 192 -17.39 -6.37 -8.94
C MET A 192 -16.35 -5.35 -9.39
N GLU A 193 -16.70 -4.07 -9.40
CA GLU A 193 -15.76 -3.01 -9.74
C GLU A 193 -14.82 -2.72 -8.56
N CYS A 194 -15.26 -2.85 -7.30
CA CYS A 194 -14.35 -2.82 -6.14
C CYS A 194 -13.25 -3.89 -6.27
N LEU A 195 -13.64 -5.12 -6.63
CA LEU A 195 -12.69 -6.21 -6.93
C LEU A 195 -11.76 -5.85 -8.09
N ALA A 196 -12.36 -5.28 -9.14
CA ALA A 196 -11.74 -4.55 -10.24
C ALA A 196 -10.54 -3.69 -9.78
N THR A 197 -10.86 -2.75 -8.91
CA THR A 197 -9.97 -1.70 -8.42
C THR A 197 -8.90 -2.23 -7.48
N ASP A 198 -9.25 -3.12 -6.55
CA ASP A 198 -8.28 -3.75 -5.66
C ASP A 198 -7.25 -4.56 -6.47
N SER A 199 -7.71 -5.27 -7.50
CA SER A 199 -6.83 -6.01 -8.41
C SER A 199 -5.98 -5.07 -9.26
N LEU A 200 -6.56 -4.03 -9.87
CA LEU A 200 -5.83 -3.00 -10.62
C LEU A 200 -4.70 -2.40 -9.77
N PHE A 201 -5.01 -2.04 -8.53
CA PHE A 201 -4.02 -1.43 -7.65
C PHE A 201 -2.92 -2.42 -7.25
N ALA A 202 -3.25 -3.68 -6.95
CA ALA A 202 -2.24 -4.71 -6.71
C ALA A 202 -1.28 -4.88 -7.91
N ASN A 203 -1.81 -4.85 -9.14
CA ASN A 203 -0.98 -4.92 -10.35
C ASN A 203 -0.10 -3.67 -10.51
N ILE A 204 -0.62 -2.48 -10.23
CA ILE A 204 0.16 -1.23 -10.21
C ILE A 204 1.35 -1.36 -9.26
N LEU A 205 1.13 -1.87 -8.04
CA LEU A 205 2.22 -2.06 -7.07
C LEU A 205 3.26 -3.08 -7.55
N GLU A 206 2.82 -4.19 -8.13
CA GLU A 206 3.72 -5.20 -8.71
C GLU A 206 4.59 -4.58 -9.81
N GLN A 207 3.97 -3.81 -10.71
CA GLN A 207 4.68 -3.14 -11.80
C GLN A 207 5.68 -2.12 -11.27
N LEU A 208 5.29 -1.25 -10.34
CA LEU A 208 6.17 -0.22 -9.76
C LEU A 208 7.37 -0.82 -9.04
N VAL A 209 7.17 -1.91 -8.29
CA VAL A 209 8.26 -2.65 -7.64
C VAL A 209 9.18 -3.31 -8.66
N SER A 210 8.64 -3.82 -9.77
CA SER A 210 9.43 -4.41 -10.85
C SER A 210 10.33 -3.40 -11.58
N VAL A 211 9.95 -2.12 -11.59
CA VAL A 211 10.77 -1.02 -12.14
C VAL A 211 11.59 -0.28 -11.09
N GLY A 212 11.60 -0.77 -9.85
CA GLY A 212 12.45 -0.29 -8.77
C GLY A 212 11.87 0.87 -7.97
N TYR A 213 10.58 0.86 -7.68
CA TYR A 213 9.97 1.78 -6.71
C TYR A 213 9.18 1.01 -5.66
N SER A 214 9.32 1.40 -4.39
CA SER A 214 8.46 0.94 -3.29
C SER A 214 7.68 2.09 -2.73
N ILE A 215 6.61 1.74 -2.02
CA ILE A 215 5.87 2.72 -1.23
C ILE A 215 6.75 3.14 -0.06
N ASP A 216 6.82 4.43 0.14
CA ASP A 216 7.39 5.01 1.34
C ASP A 216 6.30 5.35 2.37
N CYS A 217 5.24 6.02 1.92
CA CYS A 217 4.08 6.33 2.75
C CYS A 217 2.80 6.60 1.94
N SER A 218 1.66 6.54 2.60
CA SER A 218 0.34 6.80 2.00
C SER A 218 -0.50 7.68 2.91
N PHE A 219 -1.15 8.68 2.34
CA PHE A 219 -1.97 9.67 3.02
C PHE A 219 -3.37 9.69 2.42
N THR A 220 -4.37 9.87 3.28
CA THR A 220 -5.75 10.05 2.84
C THR A 220 -6.19 11.41 3.32
N GLN A 221 -6.10 12.39 2.42
CA GLN A 221 -6.25 13.79 2.78
C GLN A 221 -7.73 14.17 2.88
N ILE A 222 -8.54 13.76 1.91
CA ILE A 222 -10.01 13.88 1.92
C ILE A 222 -10.55 12.47 1.65
N LYS A 223 -11.83 12.23 1.92
CA LYS A 223 -12.53 10.98 1.54
C LYS A 223 -12.24 10.52 0.10
N PHE A 224 -11.80 11.40 -0.79
CA PHE A 224 -11.77 11.17 -2.23
C PHE A 224 -10.38 11.21 -2.88
N ASP A 225 -9.39 11.84 -2.24
CA ASP A 225 -8.05 12.01 -2.81
C ASP A 225 -7.01 11.27 -1.97
N LYS A 226 -6.51 10.18 -2.54
CA LYS A 226 -5.48 9.35 -1.92
C LYS A 226 -4.14 9.64 -2.55
N ARG A 227 -3.16 9.95 -1.71
CA ARG A 227 -1.80 10.33 -2.13
C ARG A 227 -0.83 9.30 -1.60
N ILE A 228 0.04 8.79 -2.45
CA ILE A 228 0.98 7.71 -2.11
C ILE A 228 2.34 8.13 -2.61
N ILE A 229 3.30 8.24 -1.69
CA ILE A 229 4.69 8.57 -1.99
C ILE A 229 5.44 7.28 -2.23
N PHE A 230 6.16 7.25 -3.36
CA PHE A 230 7.04 6.17 -3.74
C PHE A 230 8.48 6.64 -3.67
N LYS A 231 9.36 5.72 -3.29
CA LYS A 231 10.80 5.91 -3.30
C LYS A 231 11.47 4.91 -4.22
N ARG A 232 12.54 5.34 -4.88
CA ARG A 232 13.39 4.43 -5.65
C ARG A 232 13.96 3.33 -4.74
N GLN A 233 14.03 2.13 -5.26
CA GLN A 233 14.64 0.97 -4.62
C GLN A 233 15.27 0.05 -5.67
N LYS A 234 15.89 -1.04 -5.21
CA LYS A 234 16.29 -2.11 -6.10
C LYS A 234 15.03 -2.77 -6.71
N PRO A 235 14.96 -2.93 -8.04
CA PRO A 235 13.88 -3.68 -8.69
C PRO A 235 13.70 -5.08 -8.12
N VAL A 236 12.45 -5.52 -7.98
CA VAL A 236 12.09 -6.90 -7.59
C VAL A 236 11.14 -7.47 -8.65
N HIS A 237 11.66 -8.32 -9.53
CA HIS A 237 10.93 -8.76 -10.74
C HIS A 237 9.92 -9.89 -10.51
N ARG A 238 9.93 -10.50 -9.33
CA ARG A 238 9.07 -11.64 -8.98
C ARG A 238 8.25 -11.39 -7.71
N ALA A 239 8.04 -10.12 -7.38
CA ALA A 239 7.11 -9.73 -6.35
C ALA A 239 5.70 -10.13 -6.77
N LYS A 240 4.89 -10.59 -5.82
CA LYS A 240 3.46 -10.83 -6.02
C LYS A 240 2.67 -10.09 -4.97
N PHE A 241 1.64 -9.37 -5.42
CA PHE A 241 0.79 -8.58 -4.54
C PHE A 241 -0.57 -9.23 -4.37
N MET A 242 -1.04 -9.24 -3.11
CA MET A 242 -2.41 -9.58 -2.77
C MET A 242 -3.06 -8.46 -1.96
N CYS A 243 -4.38 -8.42 -1.96
CA CYS A 243 -5.16 -7.47 -1.17
C CYS A 243 -6.10 -8.21 -0.22
N LEU A 244 -6.10 -7.79 1.04
CA LEU A 244 -7.13 -8.08 2.03
C LEU A 244 -8.05 -6.85 2.13
N ASN A 245 -9.27 -6.97 1.65
CA ASN A 245 -10.29 -5.94 1.78
C ASN A 245 -11.21 -6.29 2.95
N THR A 246 -11.34 -5.36 3.90
CA THR A 246 -12.35 -5.45 4.97
C THR A 246 -13.49 -4.50 4.66
N LYS A 247 -14.71 -5.06 4.52
CA LYS A 247 -15.93 -4.30 4.24
C LYS A 247 -17.08 -4.83 5.08
N PHE A 248 -17.69 -4.02 5.95
CA PHE A 248 -18.93 -4.30 6.71
C PHE A 248 -19.04 -5.67 7.38
N HIS A 249 -19.44 -6.66 6.59
CA HIS A 249 -19.68 -8.03 7.04
C HIS A 249 -18.84 -9.03 6.25
N CYS A 250 -17.76 -8.58 5.61
CA CYS A 250 -16.96 -9.39 4.70
C CYS A 250 -15.47 -9.19 4.97
N VAL A 251 -14.74 -10.30 4.98
CA VAL A 251 -13.32 -10.35 4.68
C VAL A 251 -13.18 -10.86 3.26
N ARG A 252 -12.45 -10.12 2.45
CA ARG A 252 -12.24 -10.43 1.05
C ARG A 252 -10.75 -10.49 0.75
N LEU A 253 -10.35 -11.52 0.02
CA LEU A 253 -9.00 -11.62 -0.54
C LEU A 253 -9.07 -11.45 -2.05
N VAL A 254 -8.15 -10.67 -2.61
CA VAL A 254 -7.98 -10.45 -4.05
C VAL A 254 -6.54 -10.78 -4.42
N ASN A 255 -6.33 -11.51 -5.52
CA ASN A 255 -5.02 -11.97 -5.97
C ASN A 255 -4.23 -12.80 -4.92
N ALA A 256 -4.92 -13.37 -3.93
CA ALA A 256 -4.28 -14.24 -2.94
C ALA A 256 -4.07 -15.65 -3.51
N PRO A 257 -2.94 -16.32 -3.22
CA PRO A 257 -2.77 -17.73 -3.53
C PRO A 257 -3.68 -18.59 -2.64
N ASP A 258 -3.89 -19.84 -3.03
CA ASP A 258 -4.82 -20.74 -2.33
C ASP A 258 -4.36 -21.06 -0.90
N GLU A 259 -3.06 -21.14 -0.65
CA GLU A 259 -2.51 -21.31 0.70
C GLU A 259 -2.92 -20.18 1.66
N ILE A 260 -2.96 -18.93 1.19
CA ILE A 260 -3.42 -17.79 1.99
C ILE A 260 -4.92 -17.87 2.20
N LYS A 261 -5.69 -18.23 1.15
CA LYS A 261 -7.15 -18.40 1.27
C LYS A 261 -7.51 -19.46 2.31
N GLU A 262 -6.84 -20.60 2.27
CA GLU A 262 -7.04 -21.72 3.20
C GLU A 262 -6.65 -21.33 4.63
N ALA A 263 -5.50 -20.67 4.82
CA ALA A 263 -5.08 -20.18 6.13
C ALA A 263 -6.10 -19.19 6.71
N THR A 264 -6.63 -18.29 5.88
CA THR A 264 -7.62 -17.29 6.25
C THR A 264 -8.96 -17.90 6.62
N GLU A 265 -9.44 -18.88 5.86
CA GLU A 265 -10.64 -19.66 6.22
C GLU A 265 -10.45 -20.44 7.54
N ALA A 266 -9.26 -21.03 7.74
CA ALA A 266 -8.95 -21.79 8.96
C ALA A 266 -8.96 -20.88 10.21
N MET A 267 -8.33 -19.71 10.14
CA MET A 267 -8.32 -18.74 11.23
C MET A 267 -9.72 -18.24 11.60
N VAL A 268 -10.53 -17.90 10.59
CA VAL A 268 -11.92 -17.47 10.82
C VAL A 268 -12.74 -18.57 11.52
N LYS A 269 -12.54 -19.85 11.16
CA LYS A 269 -13.17 -21.00 11.81
C LYS A 269 -12.67 -21.20 13.25
N GLU A 270 -11.36 -21.09 13.47
CA GLU A 270 -10.73 -21.23 14.79
C GLU A 270 -11.23 -20.18 15.78
N MET A 271 -11.39 -18.94 15.32
CA MET A 271 -11.97 -17.84 16.08
C MET A 271 -13.49 -17.97 16.31
N LYS A 272 -14.12 -19.02 15.77
CA LYS A 272 -15.56 -19.31 15.88
C LYS A 272 -16.44 -18.14 15.41
N LEU A 273 -16.00 -17.42 14.38
CA LEU A 273 -16.78 -16.32 13.82
C LEU A 273 -17.97 -16.88 13.03
N ASP A 274 -19.15 -16.32 13.27
CA ASP A 274 -20.37 -16.77 12.63
C ASP A 274 -20.37 -16.42 11.13
N MET A 275 -20.14 -17.43 10.30
CA MET A 275 -20.10 -17.26 8.84
C MET A 275 -21.49 -17.43 8.21
N LYS A 276 -21.92 -16.46 7.40
CA LYS A 276 -23.12 -16.53 6.56
C LYS A 276 -22.85 -17.29 5.26
N LYS A 277 -21.74 -16.96 4.60
CA LYS A 277 -21.40 -17.51 3.28
C LYS A 277 -19.90 -17.40 3.04
N ILE A 278 -19.33 -18.45 2.45
CA ILE A 278 -18.00 -18.41 1.82
C ILE A 278 -18.24 -18.57 0.32
N LYS A 279 -17.66 -17.66 -0.48
CA LYS A 279 -17.72 -17.71 -1.94
C LYS A 279 -16.29 -17.67 -2.46
N ARG A 280 -15.92 -18.66 -3.26
CA ARG A 280 -14.70 -18.65 -4.06
C ARG A 280 -15.12 -18.30 -5.48
N ASP A 281 -14.79 -17.10 -5.93
CA ASP A 281 -15.20 -16.60 -7.24
C ASP A 281 -14.04 -16.60 -8.24
N THR A 282 -14.41 -16.84 -9.50
CA THR A 282 -13.66 -16.42 -10.68
C THR A 282 -14.65 -15.60 -11.53
N PRO A 283 -14.38 -14.30 -11.80
CA PRO A 283 -13.11 -13.74 -12.23
C PRO A 283 -12.41 -12.85 -11.18
N GLY A 284 -11.08 -13.00 -11.04
CA GLY A 284 -10.24 -12.21 -10.12
C GLY A 284 -9.61 -12.99 -8.95
N CYS A 285 -9.76 -14.32 -8.92
CA CYS A 285 -9.16 -15.21 -7.91
C CYS A 285 -9.48 -14.77 -6.46
N SER A 286 -10.72 -14.37 -6.20
CA SER A 286 -11.11 -13.84 -4.90
C SER A 286 -11.69 -14.89 -3.96
N LEU A 287 -11.44 -14.70 -2.67
CA LEU A 287 -12.15 -15.38 -1.59
C LEU A 287 -13.00 -14.35 -0.84
N ASP A 288 -14.30 -14.58 -0.80
CA ASP A 288 -15.24 -13.75 -0.05
C ASP A 288 -15.82 -14.52 1.13
N MET A 289 -15.53 -14.03 2.32
CA MET A 289 -16.01 -14.57 3.58
C MET A 289 -16.98 -13.57 4.22
N ARG A 290 -18.27 -13.86 4.14
CA ARG A 290 -19.32 -13.03 4.75
C ARG A 290 -19.77 -13.57 6.11
N PHE A 291 -19.75 -12.73 7.13
CA PHE A 291 -20.22 -13.00 8.49
C PHE A 291 -21.75 -12.84 8.62
N LYS A 292 -22.35 -13.48 9.62
CA LYS A 292 -23.75 -13.26 10.04
C LYS A 292 -23.84 -12.00 10.90
N ASN A 293 -25.05 -11.42 11.01
CA ASN A 293 -25.37 -10.20 11.75
C ASN A 293 -24.60 -8.96 11.24
N ARG A 294 -24.70 -7.82 11.93
CA ARG A 294 -24.12 -6.50 11.57
C ARG A 294 -22.59 -6.47 11.38
N GLY A 295 -21.93 -7.62 11.31
CA GLY A 295 -20.52 -7.78 10.97
C GLY A 295 -19.57 -7.22 12.02
N ILE A 296 -18.38 -7.80 12.09
CA ILE A 296 -17.37 -7.44 13.08
C ILE A 296 -16.81 -6.02 12.87
N TRP A 297 -17.10 -5.38 11.72
CA TRP A 297 -16.56 -4.07 11.35
C TRP A 297 -17.50 -2.87 11.64
N GLU A 298 -18.79 -3.09 11.90
CA GLU A 298 -19.79 -2.00 11.97
C GLU A 298 -19.91 -1.36 13.37
N GLN A 299 -19.57 -2.08 14.44
CA GLN A 299 -19.68 -1.54 15.80
C GLN A 299 -18.37 -0.86 16.21
N LEU A 300 -18.43 0.47 16.34
CA LEU A 300 -17.32 1.33 16.77
C LEU A 300 -17.04 1.23 18.28
N GLU A 301 -17.87 0.49 19.03
CA GLU A 301 -17.74 0.33 20.48
C GLU A 301 -17.94 -1.13 20.92
N GLY A 302 -17.16 -1.55 21.91
CA GLY A 302 -17.36 -2.81 22.62
C GLY A 302 -16.61 -4.03 22.07
N HIS A 303 -17.21 -5.20 22.27
CA HIS A 303 -16.59 -6.51 22.04
C HIS A 303 -16.29 -6.78 20.56
N ASP A 304 -17.16 -6.34 19.64
CA ASP A 304 -17.01 -6.60 18.21
C ASP A 304 -15.78 -5.90 17.62
N THR A 305 -15.47 -4.66 18.05
CA THR A 305 -14.24 -3.96 17.67
C THR A 305 -12.98 -4.73 18.09
N TYR A 306 -13.00 -5.35 19.28
CA TYR A 306 -11.88 -6.17 19.76
C TYR A 306 -11.72 -7.44 18.92
N VAL A 307 -12.83 -8.11 18.57
CA VAL A 307 -12.81 -9.31 17.71
C VAL A 307 -12.27 -8.98 16.32
N ALA A 308 -12.72 -7.88 15.71
CA ALA A 308 -12.21 -7.39 14.42
C ALA A 308 -10.69 -7.12 14.46
N ARG A 309 -10.21 -6.39 15.47
CA ARG A 309 -8.78 -6.12 15.66
C ARG A 309 -7.98 -7.39 15.90
N SER A 310 -8.50 -8.30 16.71
CA SER A 310 -7.87 -9.59 17.00
C SER A 310 -7.75 -10.44 15.74
N LEU A 311 -8.80 -10.46 14.90
CA LEU A 311 -8.76 -11.14 13.60
C LEU A 311 -7.68 -10.52 12.71
N LEU A 312 -7.64 -9.19 12.56
CA LEU A 312 -6.62 -8.52 11.74
C LEU A 312 -5.20 -8.83 12.21
N VAL A 313 -4.94 -8.79 13.52
CA VAL A 313 -3.63 -9.13 14.09
C VAL A 313 -3.28 -10.60 13.85
N ALA A 314 -4.23 -11.51 13.99
CA ALA A 314 -4.03 -12.93 13.70
C ALA A 314 -3.72 -13.15 12.21
N LEU A 315 -4.48 -12.51 11.30
CA LEU A 315 -4.22 -12.56 9.85
C LEU A 315 -2.84 -12.02 9.51
N LEU A 316 -2.45 -10.86 10.06
CA LEU A 316 -1.12 -10.26 9.87
C LEU A 316 0.00 -11.21 10.30
N GLY A 317 -0.12 -11.81 11.49
CA GLY A 317 0.83 -12.79 12.00
C GLY A 317 0.94 -13.99 11.06
N LYS A 318 -0.20 -14.52 10.62
CA LYS A 318 -0.23 -15.69 9.75
C LYS A 318 0.34 -15.43 8.36
N TYR A 319 0.04 -14.28 7.76
CA TYR A 319 0.60 -13.90 6.47
C TYR A 319 2.11 -13.70 6.56
N THR A 320 2.59 -13.15 7.68
CA THR A 320 4.03 -13.02 7.94
C THR A 320 4.71 -14.39 8.04
N GLU A 321 4.09 -15.39 8.70
CA GLU A 321 4.59 -16.78 8.71
C GLU A 321 4.71 -17.35 7.29
N LEU A 322 3.73 -17.05 6.44
CA LEU A 322 3.67 -17.42 5.02
C LEU A 322 4.53 -16.50 4.13
N GLN A 323 5.43 -15.70 4.72
CA GLN A 323 6.37 -14.80 4.05
C GLN A 323 5.73 -13.66 3.24
N TYR A 324 4.47 -13.32 3.51
CA TYR A 324 3.83 -12.12 3.00
C TYR A 324 4.11 -10.93 3.91
N GLN A 325 4.71 -9.89 3.36
CA GLN A 325 4.99 -8.64 4.05
C GLN A 325 3.82 -7.66 3.87
N PHE A 326 3.32 -7.09 4.96
CA PHE A 326 2.38 -5.98 4.89
C PHE A 326 3.07 -4.74 4.30
N ILE A 327 2.45 -4.13 3.29
CA ILE A 327 3.01 -2.98 2.57
C ILE A 327 2.27 -1.70 2.89
N LEU A 328 0.95 -1.70 2.74
CA LEU A 328 0.14 -0.51 2.96
C LEU A 328 -1.30 -0.86 3.32
N SER A 329 -2.01 0.11 3.90
CA SER A 329 -3.47 0.11 3.99
C SER A 329 -4.00 1.37 3.33
N ALA A 330 -4.94 1.22 2.40
CA ALA A 330 -5.54 2.32 1.66
C ALA A 330 -7.02 2.07 1.42
N GLU A 331 -7.80 3.14 1.39
CA GLU A 331 -9.24 3.10 1.16
C GLU A 331 -9.54 3.20 -0.34
N LEU A 332 -9.33 2.14 -1.11
CA LEU A 332 -9.63 1.92 -2.55
C LEU A 332 -10.80 2.72 -3.15
N THR A 333 -11.98 2.47 -2.61
CA THR A 333 -13.23 2.82 -3.27
C THR A 333 -14.11 3.61 -2.33
N GLU A 334 -14.75 4.63 -2.87
CA GLU A 334 -15.82 5.32 -2.18
C GLU A 334 -17.11 4.51 -2.25
N LYS A 335 -17.51 3.89 -1.14
CA LYS A 335 -18.90 3.48 -0.97
C LYS A 335 -19.53 4.38 0.09
N GLN A 336 -20.59 5.11 -0.28
CA GLN A 336 -21.25 6.08 0.59
C GLN A 336 -21.60 5.46 1.95
N GLY A 337 -21.02 6.00 3.02
CA GLY A 337 -21.25 5.54 4.41
C GLY A 337 -20.58 4.22 4.75
N GLU A 338 -19.91 3.58 3.79
CA GLU A 338 -19.34 2.25 3.93
C GLU A 338 -17.82 2.27 3.76
N GLY A 339 -17.10 2.64 4.82
CA GLY A 339 -15.64 2.60 4.81
C GLY A 339 -15.12 1.19 4.51
N SER A 340 -14.38 1.03 3.41
CA SER A 340 -13.65 -0.20 3.09
C SER A 340 -12.16 0.06 3.21
N SER A 341 -11.44 -0.82 3.90
CA SER A 341 -9.98 -0.73 3.99
C SER A 341 -9.36 -1.86 3.20
N SER A 342 -8.53 -1.51 2.22
CA SER A 342 -7.77 -2.45 1.39
C SER A 342 -6.33 -2.51 1.91
N TRP A 343 -5.91 -3.69 2.36
CA TRP A 343 -4.60 -3.94 2.95
C TRP A 343 -3.77 -4.75 1.96
N PHE A 344 -2.65 -4.20 1.52
CA PHE A 344 -1.81 -4.82 0.49
C PHE A 344 -0.63 -5.54 1.11
N PHE A 345 -0.37 -6.74 0.59
CA PHE A 345 0.74 -7.59 1.02
C PHE A 345 1.57 -8.00 -0.18
N MET A 346 2.88 -8.03 0.01
CA MET A 346 3.85 -8.44 -1.00
C MET A 346 4.52 -9.76 -0.59
N TYR A 347 4.61 -10.68 -1.53
CA TYR A 347 5.46 -11.85 -1.43
C TYR A 347 6.67 -11.67 -2.35
N ASP A 348 7.87 -11.68 -1.76
CA ASP A 348 9.13 -11.55 -2.48
C ASP A 348 9.82 -12.91 -2.61
N ASN A 349 9.66 -13.52 -3.78
CA ASN A 349 10.28 -14.80 -4.14
C ASN A 349 11.81 -14.79 -3.97
N GLU A 350 12.47 -13.68 -4.26
CA GLU A 350 13.94 -13.57 -4.21
C GLU A 350 14.42 -13.59 -2.76
N GLN A 351 13.75 -12.85 -1.87
CA GLN A 351 14.05 -12.87 -0.44
C GLN A 351 13.83 -14.25 0.18
N VAL A 352 12.76 -14.95 -0.19
CA VAL A 352 12.48 -16.31 0.32
C VAL A 352 13.59 -17.27 -0.11
N THR A 353 14.00 -17.20 -1.39
CA THR A 353 15.08 -18.04 -1.92
C THR A 353 16.40 -17.77 -1.21
N ALA A 354 16.74 -16.49 -0.98
CA ALA A 354 17.96 -16.11 -0.28
C ALA A 354 17.97 -16.58 1.18
N LYS A 355 16.87 -16.43 1.91
CA LYS A 355 16.73 -16.94 3.29
C LYS A 355 16.87 -18.47 3.35
N HIS A 356 16.31 -19.19 2.38
CA HIS A 356 16.45 -20.64 2.29
C HIS A 356 17.91 -21.06 2.06
N GLN A 357 18.64 -20.40 1.16
CA GLN A 357 20.05 -20.69 0.91
C GLN A 357 20.91 -20.47 2.16
N LEU A 358 20.71 -19.34 2.86
CA LEU A 358 21.42 -19.06 4.12
C LEU A 358 21.13 -20.10 5.22
N LYS A 359 19.89 -20.61 5.29
CA LYS A 359 19.53 -21.68 6.24
C LYS A 359 20.19 -23.02 5.90
N VAL A 360 20.29 -23.36 4.61
CA VAL A 360 21.00 -24.59 4.18
C VAL A 360 22.50 -24.49 4.43
N GLU A 361 23.11 -23.33 4.14
CA GLU A 361 24.54 -23.11 4.38
C GLU A 361 24.88 -23.16 5.87
N SER A 362 24.07 -22.55 6.74
CA SER A 362 24.29 -22.59 8.20
C SER A 362 24.16 -24.02 8.76
N GLN A 363 23.25 -24.84 8.24
CA GLN A 363 23.14 -26.26 8.62
C GLN A 363 24.33 -27.09 8.11
N SER A 364 24.88 -26.79 6.94
CA SER A 364 26.05 -27.49 6.39
C SER A 364 27.36 -27.17 7.12
N ARG A 365 27.44 -26.02 7.80
CA ARG A 365 28.61 -25.59 8.59
C ARG A 365 28.59 -26.02 10.04
N SER A 366 27.59 -26.80 10.46
CA SER A 366 27.58 -27.45 11.78
C SER A 366 28.88 -28.27 11.92
N PRO A 367 29.75 -27.98 12.91
CA PRO A 367 30.97 -28.74 13.08
C PRO A 367 30.60 -30.20 13.27
N SER A 368 31.15 -31.07 12.41
CA SER A 368 30.98 -32.52 12.55
C SER A 368 31.24 -32.90 14.01
N PRO A 369 30.32 -33.62 14.67
CA PRO A 369 30.52 -34.00 16.06
C PRO A 369 31.83 -34.76 16.16
N ASN A 370 32.70 -34.27 17.05
CA ASN A 370 34.02 -34.79 17.37
C ASN A 370 34.16 -36.29 17.06
N ARG A 371 34.98 -36.61 16.05
CA ARG A 371 35.63 -37.91 16.00
C ARG A 371 36.48 -38.01 17.27
N HIS A 372 35.94 -38.65 18.29
CA HIS A 372 36.73 -39.11 19.41
C HIS A 372 37.91 -39.90 18.88
N SER A 373 39.11 -39.47 19.28
CA SER A 373 40.37 -40.13 19.00
C SER A 373 40.32 -41.56 19.54
N VAL A 374 40.19 -42.54 18.65
CA VAL A 374 40.47 -43.93 19.01
C VAL A 374 41.92 -44.22 18.64
N HIS A 375 42.63 -44.66 19.67
CA HIS A 375 44.04 -45.03 19.71
C HIS A 375 44.51 -45.93 18.56
N ASN A 376 45.77 -45.68 18.18
CA ASN A 376 46.66 -46.49 17.38
C ASN A 376 46.52 -48.02 17.58
N SER A 377 46.50 -48.74 16.46
CA SER A 377 47.15 -50.05 16.35
C SER A 377 47.58 -50.29 14.89
N PRO A 378 48.81 -50.76 14.64
CA PRO A 378 49.29 -51.02 13.29
C PRO A 378 48.93 -52.46 12.88
N ARG A 379 48.57 -52.69 11.61
CA ARG A 379 49.07 -53.81 10.80
C ARG A 379 48.44 -53.90 9.41
N HIS A 380 49.36 -54.17 8.48
CA HIS A 380 49.25 -54.93 7.23
C HIS A 380 48.34 -54.45 6.09
N SER A 381 49.04 -54.02 5.04
CA SER A 381 48.66 -54.12 3.62
C SER A 381 48.24 -55.55 3.24
N PRO A 382 47.38 -55.74 2.21
CA PRO A 382 47.96 -55.84 0.86
C PRO A 382 47.09 -55.27 -0.30
N ARG A 383 47.84 -54.85 -1.33
CA ARG A 383 47.65 -54.91 -2.80
C ARG A 383 46.26 -54.97 -3.46
N SER A 384 46.20 -54.16 -4.53
CA SER A 384 45.64 -54.35 -5.88
C SER A 384 44.11 -54.37 -6.05
N HIS A 385 43.57 -53.44 -6.86
CA HIS A 385 43.55 -53.57 -8.33
C HIS A 385 43.13 -52.25 -9.00
N HIS A 386 43.82 -51.94 -10.09
CA HIS A 386 43.40 -51.00 -11.12
C HIS A 386 42.10 -51.46 -11.78
N HIS A 387 41.12 -50.56 -11.92
CA HIS A 387 40.25 -50.58 -13.09
C HIS A 387 39.98 -49.16 -13.60
N HIS A 388 40.58 -48.87 -14.75
CA HIS A 388 40.11 -47.85 -15.69
C HIS A 388 38.67 -48.15 -16.12
N HIS A 389 37.79 -47.16 -16.08
CA HIS A 389 36.68 -47.13 -17.02
C HIS A 389 36.44 -45.72 -17.59
N ARG A 390 36.24 -45.76 -18.89
CA ARG A 390 36.23 -44.66 -19.85
C ARG A 390 35.02 -43.74 -19.73
N SER A 391 35.32 -42.48 -19.98
CA SER A 391 34.53 -41.46 -20.65
C SER A 391 33.51 -41.96 -21.69
N ARG A 392 32.26 -41.47 -21.57
CA ARG A 392 31.35 -41.24 -22.71
C ARG A 392 30.47 -40.02 -22.42
N SER A 393 30.63 -38.98 -23.23
CA SER A 393 29.65 -37.92 -23.51
C SER A 393 29.17 -38.10 -24.97
N PRO A 394 28.29 -37.24 -25.51
CA PRO A 394 26.85 -37.18 -25.29
C PRO A 394 26.06 -37.48 -26.60
N ARG A 395 24.78 -37.86 -26.50
CA ARG A 395 23.87 -37.97 -27.66
C ARG A 395 22.73 -36.95 -27.57
N GLN A 396 22.85 -35.95 -28.43
CA GLN A 396 21.88 -35.42 -29.40
C GLN A 396 20.43 -35.13 -28.96
N SER A 397 20.09 -33.85 -29.15
CA SER A 397 18.78 -33.19 -29.08
C SER A 397 17.72 -33.76 -30.03
N PRO A 398 16.42 -33.68 -29.69
CA PRO A 398 15.35 -33.82 -30.66
C PRO A 398 14.95 -32.47 -31.29
N ARG A 399 14.68 -32.59 -32.58
CA ARG A 399 14.19 -31.63 -33.56
C ARG A 399 12.80 -31.08 -33.18
N VAL A 400 12.63 -29.76 -33.20
CA VAL A 400 11.33 -29.08 -33.14
C VAL A 400 10.70 -29.10 -34.54
N GLN A 401 9.55 -29.76 -34.69
CA GLN A 401 8.67 -29.59 -35.86
C GLN A 401 7.68 -28.45 -35.57
N ARG A 402 7.75 -27.39 -36.39
CA ARG A 402 6.74 -26.33 -36.47
C ARG A 402 5.60 -26.82 -37.35
N THR A 403 4.40 -26.89 -36.78
CA THR A 403 3.15 -27.05 -37.55
C THR A 403 2.53 -25.67 -37.72
N ILE A 404 2.43 -25.23 -38.98
CA ILE A 404 1.73 -24.01 -39.40
C ILE A 404 0.25 -24.37 -39.55
N HIS A 405 -0.62 -23.70 -38.80
CA HIS A 405 -2.06 -23.73 -39.03
C HIS A 405 -2.53 -22.36 -39.52
N ASN A 406 -2.83 -22.31 -40.82
CA ASN A 406 -3.63 -21.27 -41.45
C ASN A 406 -5.10 -21.68 -41.34
N GLY A 407 -5.96 -20.77 -40.90
CA GLY A 407 -7.40 -21.01 -40.85
C GLY A 407 -8.22 -19.74 -40.65
N ASN A 408 -8.81 -19.30 -41.76
CA ASN A 408 -10.07 -18.56 -41.92
C ASN A 408 -10.27 -17.20 -41.23
N THR A 409 -10.12 -16.16 -42.05
CA THR A 409 -10.83 -14.89 -41.97
C THR A 409 -12.23 -15.03 -42.56
N ASP A 410 -13.28 -14.90 -41.73
CA ASP A 410 -14.64 -14.68 -42.19
C ASP A 410 -15.04 -13.20 -42.05
N ALA A 411 -15.60 -12.70 -43.14
CA ALA A 411 -16.01 -11.34 -43.38
C ALA A 411 -17.29 -10.96 -42.63
N ILE A 412 -17.27 -9.82 -41.93
CA ILE A 412 -18.48 -9.19 -41.39
C ILE A 412 -18.82 -7.99 -42.29
N LYS A 413 -20.03 -8.05 -42.88
CA LYS A 413 -20.64 -6.97 -43.67
C LYS A 413 -21.03 -5.77 -42.80
N PRO A 414 -20.99 -4.53 -43.34
CA PRO A 414 -21.40 -3.34 -42.61
C PRO A 414 -22.93 -3.19 -42.61
N PHE A 415 -23.51 -2.94 -41.44
CA PHE A 415 -24.91 -2.49 -41.30
C PHE A 415 -24.97 -0.97 -41.37
N SER A 416 -25.57 -0.46 -42.44
CA SER A 416 -26.07 0.90 -42.57
C SER A 416 -27.47 1.00 -41.96
N GLY A 417 -27.68 1.91 -41.01
CA GLY A 417 -28.98 2.15 -40.41
C GLY A 417 -29.03 3.54 -39.79
N SER A 418 -29.46 4.50 -40.60
CA SER A 418 -29.76 5.89 -40.21
C SER A 418 -31.14 5.97 -39.56
N GLU A 419 -31.22 6.37 -38.30
CA GLU A 419 -32.47 6.92 -37.74
C GLU A 419 -32.16 8.22 -36.99
N ARG A 420 -32.64 9.32 -37.58
CA ARG A 420 -32.73 10.64 -36.95
C ARG A 420 -33.96 10.63 -36.05
N HIS A 421 -33.76 10.73 -34.74
CA HIS A 421 -34.83 11.12 -33.83
C HIS A 421 -34.67 12.59 -33.43
N LEU A 422 -35.78 13.30 -33.58
CA LEU A 422 -36.01 14.71 -33.32
C LEU A 422 -35.88 15.02 -31.82
N LEU A 423 -35.16 16.09 -31.49
CA LEU A 423 -35.12 16.72 -30.17
C LEU A 423 -36.41 17.52 -29.91
N PRO A 424 -36.99 17.48 -28.69
CA PRO A 424 -37.82 18.56 -28.18
C PRO A 424 -37.00 19.57 -27.37
N SER A 425 -37.36 20.82 -27.56
CA SER A 425 -36.77 22.05 -27.05
C SER A 425 -36.82 22.22 -25.52
N ALA A 426 -35.77 22.87 -25.02
CA ALA A 426 -35.73 23.88 -23.94
C ALA A 426 -36.61 23.68 -22.70
N LEU A 427 -36.01 23.15 -21.64
CA LEU A 427 -36.38 23.47 -20.25
C LEU A 427 -35.34 24.44 -19.68
N VAL A 428 -35.80 25.64 -19.35
CA VAL A 428 -35.07 26.68 -18.64
C VAL A 428 -34.88 26.21 -17.19
N SER A 429 -33.64 25.95 -16.80
CA SER A 429 -33.27 25.64 -15.41
C SER A 429 -32.95 26.94 -14.67
N GLU A 430 -33.69 27.21 -13.59
CA GLU A 430 -33.35 28.27 -12.63
C GLU A 430 -32.00 27.97 -11.95
N PRO A 431 -31.22 29.00 -11.58
CA PRO A 431 -29.94 28.82 -10.90
C PRO A 431 -30.16 28.32 -9.45
N PRO A 432 -29.24 27.49 -8.92
CA PRO A 432 -29.32 27.03 -7.54
C PRO A 432 -29.11 28.19 -6.55
N PRO A 433 -29.71 28.13 -5.34
CA PRO A 433 -29.53 29.15 -4.31
C PRO A 433 -28.07 29.22 -3.85
N SER A 434 -27.63 30.42 -3.48
CA SER A 434 -26.27 30.69 -3.01
C SER A 434 -25.98 29.99 -1.67
N TYR A 435 -24.70 29.65 -1.47
CA TYR A 435 -24.16 28.88 -0.35
C TYR A 435 -24.35 29.54 1.05
N GLU A 436 -24.89 30.76 1.12
CA GLU A 436 -25.01 31.54 2.37
C GLU A 436 -26.28 31.24 3.18
N GLU A 437 -27.31 30.57 2.63
CA GLU A 437 -28.53 30.27 3.38
C GLU A 437 -28.51 28.93 4.15
N ALA A 438 -27.50 28.08 3.92
CA ALA A 438 -27.42 26.75 4.53
C ALA A 438 -26.85 26.73 5.97
N THR A 439 -26.36 27.85 6.50
CA THR A 439 -25.69 27.90 7.83
C THR A 439 -26.52 28.52 8.94
N LYS A 440 -27.80 28.83 8.72
CA LYS A 440 -28.66 29.42 9.77
C LYS A 440 -29.55 28.44 10.53
N ASN A 441 -29.56 27.15 10.20
CA ASN A 441 -30.37 26.14 10.90
C ASN A 441 -29.62 24.81 11.12
N CYS A 442 -28.41 24.88 11.71
CA CYS A 442 -27.75 23.74 12.34
C CYS A 442 -27.15 24.18 13.68
#